data_AF-A0A7C6G3L4-F1
#
_entry.id   AF-A0A7C6G3L4-F1
#
_cell.length_a   1.000
_cell.length_b   1.000
_cell.length_c   1.000
_cell.angle_alpha   90.00
_cell.angle_beta   90.00
_cell.angle_gamma   90.00
#
_symmetry.space_group_name_H-M   'P 1'
#
loop_
_entity.id
_entity.type
_entity.pdbx_description
1 polymer ?
#
loop_
_entity_poly.entity_id
_entity_poly.type
_entity_poly.pdbx_seq_one_letter_code
_entity_poly.pdbx_strand_id
1 'polypeptide(L)'
;MTNQLQPHLYMICYPNSALVLSQLTPNDFGFRYNYGSASFYSGKLIFAEIDINYRHPYFQIDDALEQLKPHEDGRPKATTYISSYRVLEHIDIDAIQTLYIANSDGTCYPLPAGEYVPAGDDHNPRVYAELTPLSMLTLAKFNLRDFGLWFTNPENTISVPRLLYLQVDLDIDAFLFKFETNPLLPSPLEGVHPSKLRDAILDLRRRNNKFIKGITLDTAFTKESYRKIRHGFMVADQEKQKFFPMPSMDEIEKNDYRFYRGM
;
A
#
# COMPACT_ATOMS: atom_id res chain seq x y z
N MET A 1 -1.50 -36.26 -14.18
CA MET A 1 -0.78 -35.04 -14.60
C MET A 1 -0.33 -34.35 -13.33
N THR A 2 0.96 -34.43 -12.99
CA THR A 2 1.52 -33.69 -11.86
C THR A 2 1.37 -32.21 -12.17
N ASN A 3 0.50 -31.49 -11.46
CA ASN A 3 0.44 -30.03 -11.57
C ASN A 3 1.84 -29.50 -11.26
N GLN A 4 2.55 -28.99 -12.26
CA GLN A 4 3.83 -28.34 -12.04
C GLN A 4 3.58 -27.09 -11.19
N LEU A 5 4.14 -27.08 -9.99
CA LEU A 5 4.10 -25.93 -9.11
C LEU A 5 4.93 -24.82 -9.74
N GLN A 6 4.28 -23.70 -10.07
CA GLN A 6 4.93 -22.55 -10.68
C GLN A 6 5.48 -21.60 -9.60
N PRO A 7 6.70 -21.09 -9.76
CA PRO A 7 7.25 -20.09 -8.86
C PRO A 7 6.62 -18.72 -9.12
N HIS A 8 6.28 -18.03 -8.05
CA HIS A 8 5.82 -16.65 -8.03
C HIS A 8 6.76 -15.81 -7.16
N LEU A 9 7.02 -14.58 -7.59
CA LEU A 9 7.82 -13.61 -6.85
C LEU A 9 6.88 -12.53 -6.30
N TYR A 10 6.76 -12.46 -4.97
CA TYR A 10 5.88 -11.51 -4.30
C TYR A 10 6.69 -10.50 -3.48
N MET A 11 6.32 -9.23 -3.57
CA MET A 11 6.78 -8.18 -2.67
C MET A 11 5.68 -7.87 -1.67
N ILE A 12 5.85 -8.25 -0.41
CA ILE A 12 5.01 -7.77 0.68
C ILE A 12 5.31 -6.28 0.86
N CYS A 13 4.26 -5.46 0.83
CA CYS A 13 4.32 -4.01 0.93
C CYS A 13 3.84 -3.52 2.31
N TYR A 14 2.94 -4.27 2.94
CA TYR A 14 2.43 -4.01 4.28
C TYR A 14 2.02 -5.37 4.92
N PRO A 15 2.34 -5.64 6.21
CA PRO A 15 2.90 -4.73 7.21
C PRO A 15 4.42 -4.52 7.13
N ASN A 16 5.16 -5.47 6.58
CA ASN A 16 6.62 -5.42 6.48
C ASN A 16 7.04 -5.55 5.03
N SER A 17 8.06 -4.79 4.62
CA SER A 17 8.61 -4.88 3.28
C SER A 17 9.45 -6.14 3.13
N ALA A 18 9.07 -7.06 2.23
CA ALA A 18 9.82 -8.30 2.00
C ALA A 18 9.65 -8.80 0.57
N LEU A 19 10.72 -9.33 -0.03
CA LEU A 19 10.70 -10.06 -1.29
C LEU A 19 10.67 -11.56 -0.98
N VAL A 20 9.64 -12.25 -1.45
CA VAL A 20 9.34 -13.63 -1.11
C VAL A 20 9.08 -14.42 -2.38
N LEU A 21 9.77 -15.55 -2.52
CA LEU A 21 9.49 -16.55 -3.53
C LEU A 21 8.49 -17.57 -2.98
N SER A 22 7.50 -17.96 -3.78
CA SER A 22 6.43 -18.86 -3.37
C SER A 22 5.99 -19.78 -4.50
N GLN A 23 5.49 -20.97 -4.16
CA GLN A 23 4.76 -21.83 -5.09
C GLN A 23 3.23 -21.70 -4.94
N LEU A 24 2.76 -20.73 -4.14
CA LEU A 24 1.35 -20.45 -3.91
C LEU A 24 0.84 -19.44 -4.95
N THR A 25 -0.40 -19.64 -5.35
CA THR A 25 -1.15 -18.63 -6.10
C THR A 25 -1.31 -17.36 -5.25
N PRO A 26 -1.62 -16.18 -5.85
CA PRO A 26 -1.78 -14.96 -5.07
C PRO A 26 -2.83 -15.08 -3.96
N ASN A 27 -3.95 -15.76 -4.24
CA ASN A 27 -5.01 -16.01 -3.26
C ASN A 27 -4.53 -16.87 -2.09
N ASP A 28 -3.81 -17.97 -2.38
CA ASP A 28 -3.27 -18.86 -1.35
C ASP A 28 -2.14 -18.19 -0.55
N PHE A 29 -1.33 -17.34 -1.21
CA PHE A 29 -0.28 -16.55 -0.57
C PHE A 29 -0.87 -15.56 0.43
N GLY A 30 -1.87 -14.78 0.04
CA GLY A 30 -2.51 -13.85 0.96
C GLY A 30 -3.26 -14.55 2.10
N PHE A 31 -3.94 -15.67 1.80
CA PHE A 31 -4.57 -16.51 2.83
C PHE A 31 -3.54 -17.04 3.85
N ARG A 32 -2.36 -17.48 3.39
CA ARG A 32 -1.29 -18.01 4.26
C ARG A 32 -0.84 -17.02 5.33
N TYR A 33 -0.74 -15.73 4.99
CA TYR A 33 -0.27 -14.68 5.89
C TYR A 33 -1.37 -14.15 6.82
N ASN A 34 -2.63 -14.10 6.37
CA ASN A 34 -3.74 -13.58 7.19
C ASN A 34 -4.42 -14.64 8.06
N TYR A 35 -4.44 -15.91 7.64
CA TYR A 35 -5.09 -16.99 8.38
C TYR A 35 -4.10 -17.93 9.11
N GLY A 36 -2.82 -17.93 8.72
CA GLY A 36 -1.92 -19.06 9.02
C GLY A 36 -0.67 -18.78 9.85
N SER A 37 -0.41 -17.55 10.31
CA SER A 37 0.77 -17.28 11.15
C SER A 37 0.37 -16.89 12.58
N ALA A 38 1.03 -17.50 13.58
CA ALA A 38 0.87 -17.09 14.99
C ALA A 38 1.31 -15.64 15.24
N SER A 39 1.96 -15.00 14.27
CA SER A 39 2.56 -13.67 14.35
C SER A 39 1.66 -12.54 13.84
N PHE A 40 0.60 -12.84 13.08
CA PHE A 40 -0.25 -11.81 12.47
C PHE A 40 -1.72 -12.25 12.40
N TYR A 41 -2.44 -12.08 13.52
CA TYR A 41 -3.86 -12.46 13.67
C TYR A 41 -4.83 -11.27 13.42
N SER A 42 -4.31 -10.06 13.21
CA SER A 42 -5.13 -8.84 13.17
C SER A 42 -4.64 -7.83 12.14
N GLY A 43 -4.55 -8.18 10.86
CA GLY A 43 -4.15 -7.17 9.89
C GLY A 43 -4.47 -7.46 8.45
N LYS A 44 -4.40 -6.36 7.72
CA LYS A 44 -4.36 -6.30 6.28
C LYS A 44 -3.02 -6.80 5.78
N LEU A 45 -3.03 -7.40 4.61
CA LEU A 45 -1.84 -7.66 3.83
C LEU A 45 -1.97 -6.91 2.51
N ILE A 46 -0.95 -6.14 2.16
CA ILE A 46 -0.81 -5.55 0.84
C ILE A 46 0.48 -6.12 0.27
N PHE A 47 0.40 -6.72 -0.91
CA PHE A 47 1.56 -7.30 -1.58
C PHE A 47 1.43 -7.13 -3.09
N ALA A 48 2.53 -7.17 -3.82
CA ALA A 48 2.54 -7.11 -5.26
C ALA A 48 3.17 -8.37 -5.85
N GLU A 49 2.65 -8.82 -6.99
CA GLU A 49 3.33 -9.79 -7.84
C GLU A 49 4.34 -9.06 -8.71
N ILE A 50 5.57 -9.57 -8.68
CA ILE A 50 6.71 -9.08 -9.44
C ILE A 50 6.96 -10.07 -10.57
N ASP A 51 7.36 -9.56 -11.74
CA ASP A 51 7.82 -10.40 -12.84
C ASP A 51 8.84 -11.43 -12.33
N ILE A 52 8.54 -12.71 -12.52
CA ILE A 52 9.39 -13.83 -12.08
C ILE A 52 10.78 -13.80 -12.74
N ASN A 53 10.93 -13.11 -13.88
CA ASN A 53 12.19 -12.91 -14.58
C ASN A 53 12.96 -11.67 -14.10
N TYR A 54 12.40 -10.88 -13.18
CA TYR A 54 13.08 -9.72 -12.62
C TYR A 54 14.38 -10.12 -11.92
N ARG A 55 15.46 -9.39 -12.18
CA ARG A 55 16.76 -9.57 -11.53
C ARG A 55 17.36 -8.24 -11.18
N HIS A 56 18.00 -8.18 -10.02
CA HIS A 56 18.72 -7.00 -9.55
C HIS A 56 19.86 -7.45 -8.64
N PRO A 57 21.07 -6.85 -8.71
CA PRO A 57 22.24 -7.27 -7.91
C PRO A 57 22.03 -7.31 -6.39
N TYR A 58 21.06 -6.55 -5.90
CA TYR A 58 20.68 -6.54 -4.47
C TYR A 58 19.94 -7.81 -4.02
N PHE A 59 19.40 -8.61 -4.93
CA PHE A 59 18.58 -9.79 -4.61
C PHE A 59 19.19 -11.07 -5.19
N GLN A 60 19.40 -12.08 -4.34
CA GLN A 60 19.84 -13.43 -4.73
C GLN A 60 18.66 -14.29 -5.22
N ILE A 61 17.99 -13.83 -6.30
CA ILE A 61 16.75 -14.47 -6.80
C ILE A 61 17.04 -15.84 -7.42
N ASP A 62 18.10 -15.98 -8.21
CA ASP A 62 18.45 -17.24 -8.87
C ASP A 62 18.81 -18.33 -7.86
N ASP A 63 19.65 -18.01 -6.86
CA ASP A 63 19.98 -18.94 -5.78
C ASP A 63 18.72 -19.40 -5.01
N ALA A 64 17.78 -18.48 -4.77
CA ALA A 64 16.52 -18.81 -4.10
C ALA A 64 15.60 -19.69 -4.96
N LEU A 65 15.59 -19.49 -6.29
CA LEU A 65 14.85 -20.31 -7.25
C LEU A 65 15.38 -21.75 -7.31
N GLU A 66 16.70 -21.93 -7.33
CA GLU A 66 17.32 -23.27 -7.31
C GLU A 66 16.96 -24.06 -6.04
N GLN A 67 16.76 -23.34 -4.94
CA GLN A 67 16.38 -23.90 -3.64
C GLN A 67 14.86 -24.06 -3.47
N LEU A 68 14.04 -23.52 -4.38
CA LEU A 68 12.58 -23.60 -4.30
C LEU A 68 12.09 -24.99 -4.70
N LYS A 69 12.10 -25.91 -3.73
CA LYS A 69 11.65 -27.28 -3.90
C LYS A 69 10.37 -27.53 -3.08
N PRO A 70 9.37 -28.23 -3.65
CA PRO A 70 8.23 -28.71 -2.89
C PRO A 70 8.68 -29.55 -1.68
N HIS A 71 7.82 -29.68 -0.69
CA HIS A 71 8.05 -30.60 0.43
C HIS A 71 8.10 -32.06 -0.05
N GLU A 72 8.71 -32.95 0.74
CA GLU A 72 8.83 -34.39 0.40
C GLU A 72 7.47 -35.06 0.13
N ASP A 73 6.40 -34.55 0.77
CA ASP A 73 5.02 -34.99 0.59
C ASP A 73 4.32 -34.38 -0.65
N GLY A 74 5.04 -33.61 -1.47
CA GLY A 74 4.56 -32.96 -2.68
C GLY A 74 3.84 -31.63 -2.46
N ARG A 75 3.68 -31.16 -1.21
CA ARG A 75 3.05 -29.86 -0.94
C ARG A 75 3.92 -28.70 -1.44
N PRO A 76 3.31 -27.60 -1.90
CA PRO A 76 4.05 -26.43 -2.36
C PRO A 76 4.88 -25.81 -1.23
N LYS A 77 6.07 -25.32 -1.59
CA LYS A 77 6.87 -24.45 -0.73
C LYS A 77 6.16 -23.11 -0.62
N ALA A 78 5.56 -22.85 0.55
CA ALA A 78 4.74 -21.67 0.76
C ALA A 78 5.51 -20.36 0.64
N THR A 79 6.71 -20.28 1.22
CA THR A 79 7.49 -19.04 1.30
C THR A 79 8.98 -19.33 1.41
N THR A 80 9.79 -18.63 0.62
CA THR A 80 11.25 -18.50 0.76
C THR A 80 11.58 -17.01 0.69
N TYR A 81 12.05 -16.44 1.79
CA TYR A 81 12.41 -15.01 1.82
C TYR A 81 13.73 -14.77 1.08
N ILE A 82 13.74 -13.81 0.16
CA ILE A 82 14.93 -13.35 -0.56
C ILE A 82 15.52 -12.12 0.12
N SER A 83 14.67 -11.19 0.56
CA SER A 83 15.08 -9.99 1.29
C SER A 83 13.94 -9.46 2.16
N SER A 84 14.30 -8.78 3.25
CA SER A 84 13.37 -8.13 4.19
C SER A 84 13.70 -6.65 4.42
N TYR A 85 14.60 -6.07 3.62
CA TYR A 85 15.09 -4.71 3.83
C TYR A 85 15.30 -3.99 2.49
N ARG A 86 14.84 -2.72 2.42
CA ARG A 86 14.94 -1.83 1.24
C ARG A 86 14.43 -2.47 -0.06
N VAL A 87 13.40 -3.30 0.02
CA VAL A 87 12.94 -4.08 -1.13
C VAL A 87 12.44 -3.18 -2.24
N LEU A 88 11.48 -2.28 -1.97
CA LEU A 88 10.92 -1.40 -3.01
C LEU A 88 12.01 -0.51 -3.68
N GLU A 89 13.00 -0.07 -2.91
CA GLU A 89 14.13 0.73 -3.42
C GLU A 89 14.98 -0.01 -4.47
N HIS A 90 14.87 -1.33 -4.54
CA HIS A 90 15.61 -2.18 -5.47
C HIS A 90 14.70 -2.95 -6.45
N ILE A 91 13.40 -2.63 -6.52
CA ILE A 91 12.46 -3.16 -7.50
C ILE A 91 12.23 -2.11 -8.59
N ASP A 92 12.48 -2.46 -9.86
CA ASP A 92 12.04 -1.63 -10.98
C ASP A 92 10.51 -1.54 -10.97
N ILE A 93 9.98 -0.31 -11.06
CA ILE A 93 8.54 -0.05 -11.09
C ILE A 93 7.87 -0.83 -12.21
N ASP A 94 8.54 -1.02 -13.35
CA ASP A 94 7.98 -1.77 -14.49
C ASP A 94 7.81 -3.26 -14.20
N ALA A 95 8.63 -3.83 -13.31
CA ALA A 95 8.53 -5.23 -12.92
C ALA A 95 7.34 -5.54 -12.00
N ILE A 96 6.72 -4.52 -11.39
CA ILE A 96 5.52 -4.70 -10.55
C ILE A 96 4.30 -4.94 -11.45
N GLN A 97 3.71 -6.13 -11.39
CA GLN A 97 2.64 -6.53 -12.30
C GLN A 97 1.25 -6.18 -11.76
N THR A 98 0.89 -6.78 -10.62
CA THR A 98 -0.42 -6.65 -9.98
C THR A 98 -0.23 -6.39 -8.50
N LEU A 99 -0.96 -5.42 -7.96
CA LEU A 99 -1.04 -5.20 -6.51
C LEU A 99 -2.23 -5.98 -5.97
N TYR A 100 -2.09 -6.58 -4.79
CA TYR A 100 -3.14 -7.34 -4.13
C TYR A 100 -3.40 -6.74 -2.75
N ILE A 101 -4.68 -6.55 -2.45
CA ILE A 101 -5.15 -6.18 -1.12
C ILE A 101 -5.84 -7.39 -0.51
N ALA A 102 -5.56 -7.68 0.75
CA ALA A 102 -6.16 -8.81 1.44
C ALA A 102 -6.77 -8.39 2.77
N ASN A 103 -7.94 -8.95 3.06
CA ASN A 103 -8.65 -8.78 4.32
C ASN A 103 -8.11 -9.75 5.37
N SER A 104 -8.42 -9.49 6.64
CA SER A 104 -7.99 -10.34 7.76
C SER A 104 -8.52 -11.78 7.70
N ASP A 105 -9.58 -12.05 6.92
CA ASP A 105 -10.10 -13.40 6.69
C ASP A 105 -9.35 -14.17 5.57
N GLY A 106 -8.30 -13.55 5.00
CA GLY A 106 -7.47 -14.12 3.95
C GLY A 106 -8.02 -13.98 2.53
N THR A 107 -9.19 -13.37 2.35
CA THR A 107 -9.67 -13.01 1.01
C THR A 107 -8.78 -11.94 0.39
N CYS A 108 -8.48 -12.08 -0.90
CA CYS A 108 -7.59 -11.21 -1.65
C CYS A 108 -8.31 -10.64 -2.87
N TYR A 109 -8.01 -9.40 -3.21
CA TYR A 109 -8.54 -8.74 -4.41
C TYR A 109 -7.39 -8.21 -5.27
N PRO A 110 -7.33 -8.56 -6.56
CA PRO A 110 -6.30 -8.08 -7.48
C PRO A 110 -6.60 -6.67 -7.96
N LEU A 111 -5.56 -5.85 -8.03
CA LEU A 111 -5.55 -4.49 -8.58
C LEU A 111 -4.50 -4.47 -9.69
N PRO A 112 -4.89 -4.72 -10.96
CA PRO A 112 -3.97 -4.60 -12.09
C PRO A 112 -3.55 -3.14 -12.28
N ALA A 113 -2.39 -2.92 -12.92
CA ALA A 113 -1.98 -1.57 -13.27
C ALA A 113 -2.99 -0.90 -14.22
N GLY A 114 -3.20 0.41 -14.03
CA GLY A 114 -4.13 1.21 -14.84
C GLY A 114 -3.64 2.65 -15.01
N GLU A 115 -4.42 3.44 -15.74
CA GLU A 115 -4.09 4.84 -15.99
C GLU A 115 -4.50 5.74 -14.82
N TYR A 116 -3.62 6.66 -14.45
CA TYR A 116 -3.95 7.76 -13.54
C TYR A 116 -4.03 9.08 -14.30
N VAL A 117 -5.21 9.67 -14.30
CA VAL A 117 -5.45 11.02 -14.82
C VAL A 117 -5.43 12.00 -13.65
N PRO A 118 -4.41 12.88 -13.53
CA PRO A 118 -4.35 13.85 -12.47
C PRO A 118 -5.54 14.80 -12.56
N ALA A 119 -6.21 15.02 -11.44
CA ALA A 119 -7.08 16.17 -11.30
C ALA A 119 -6.22 17.45 -11.19
N GLY A 120 -6.80 18.60 -11.59
CA GLY A 120 -6.17 19.89 -11.34
C GLY A 120 -5.90 20.08 -9.84
N ASP A 121 -4.79 20.72 -9.51
CA ASP A 121 -4.44 20.97 -8.12
C ASP A 121 -5.16 22.22 -7.59
N ASP A 122 -6.10 22.01 -6.66
CA ASP A 122 -6.76 23.08 -5.92
C ASP A 122 -5.95 23.53 -4.68
N HIS A 123 -4.78 22.92 -4.45
CA HIS A 123 -3.94 23.10 -3.26
C HIS A 123 -4.67 22.93 -1.91
N ASN A 124 -5.83 22.28 -1.92
CA ASN A 124 -6.53 21.91 -0.70
C ASN A 124 -5.80 20.72 -0.05
N PRO A 125 -5.60 20.69 1.27
CA PRO A 125 -5.01 19.54 1.92
C PRO A 125 -5.76 18.25 1.62
N ARG A 126 -5.00 17.18 1.41
CA ARG A 126 -5.48 15.80 1.27
C ARG A 126 -4.69 14.92 2.23
N VAL A 127 -5.25 13.77 2.61
CA VAL A 127 -4.57 12.82 3.49
C VAL A 127 -3.97 11.70 2.64
N TYR A 128 -2.68 11.45 2.83
CA TYR A 128 -1.95 10.36 2.18
C TYR A 128 -1.47 9.36 3.22
N ALA A 129 -1.58 8.08 2.89
CA ALA A 129 -0.93 7.01 3.62
C ALA A 129 0.30 6.54 2.85
N GLU A 130 1.47 6.70 3.45
CA GLU A 130 2.76 6.23 2.96
C GLU A 130 2.97 4.81 3.48
N LEU A 131 3.06 3.81 2.60
CA LEU A 131 2.99 2.38 2.98
C LEU A 131 4.35 1.68 3.03
N THR A 132 5.21 1.91 2.04
CA THR A 132 6.58 1.40 2.03
C THR A 132 7.47 2.30 1.16
N PRO A 133 8.71 2.62 1.56
CA PRO A 133 9.43 2.13 2.75
C PRO A 133 9.03 2.82 4.06
N LEU A 134 8.23 3.89 4.00
CA LEU A 134 7.74 4.63 5.16
C LEU A 134 6.43 4.05 5.68
N SER A 135 6.02 4.40 6.92
CA SER A 135 4.72 4.01 7.48
C SER A 135 4.12 5.16 8.28
N MET A 136 3.46 6.09 7.59
CA MET A 136 2.83 7.24 8.23
C MET A 136 1.68 7.81 7.40
N LEU A 137 0.88 8.65 8.07
CA LEU A 137 -0.11 9.51 7.45
C LEU A 137 0.45 10.92 7.32
N THR A 138 0.24 11.53 6.16
CA THR A 138 0.70 12.88 5.83
C THR A 138 -0.42 13.70 5.21
N LEU A 139 -0.61 14.93 5.69
CA LEU A 139 -1.39 15.93 5.00
C LEU A 139 -0.54 16.59 3.91
N ALA A 140 -1.06 16.71 2.70
CA ALA A 140 -0.37 17.37 1.61
C ALA A 140 -1.29 18.21 0.71
N LYS A 141 -0.76 19.30 0.14
CA LYS A 141 -1.41 20.13 -0.89
C LYS A 141 -1.02 19.71 -2.31
N PHE A 142 -0.82 18.41 -2.51
CA PHE A 142 -0.45 17.82 -3.80
C PHE A 142 -1.57 16.90 -4.26
N ASN A 143 -1.72 16.70 -5.57
CA ASN A 143 -2.49 15.57 -6.07
C ASN A 143 -1.67 14.26 -5.89
N LEU A 144 -2.26 13.11 -6.23
CA LEU A 144 -1.61 11.81 -6.03
C LEU A 144 -0.29 11.71 -6.80
N ARG A 145 -0.20 12.24 -8.02
CA ARG A 145 1.04 12.23 -8.82
C ARG A 145 2.12 13.10 -8.19
N ASP A 146 1.79 14.34 -7.87
CA ASP A 146 2.74 15.35 -7.40
C ASP A 146 3.27 15.02 -6.00
N PHE A 147 2.45 14.34 -5.17
CA PHE A 147 2.87 13.82 -3.87
C PHE A 147 4.07 12.87 -4.01
N GLY A 148 3.99 11.93 -4.95
CA GLY A 148 5.06 10.97 -5.21
C GLY A 148 6.32 11.66 -5.73
N LEU A 149 6.18 12.54 -6.75
CA LEU A 149 7.30 13.29 -7.31
C LEU A 149 8.01 14.14 -6.26
N TRP A 150 7.27 14.73 -5.33
CA TRP A 150 7.86 15.48 -4.23
C TRP A 150 8.63 14.56 -3.27
N PHE A 151 8.03 13.48 -2.80
CA PHE A 151 8.70 12.57 -1.85
C PHE A 151 9.87 11.79 -2.46
N THR A 152 9.93 11.64 -3.79
CA THR A 152 11.04 10.96 -4.44
C THR A 152 12.15 11.90 -4.89
N ASN A 153 11.96 13.23 -4.79
CA ASN A 153 12.94 14.20 -5.27
C ASN A 153 14.14 14.28 -4.30
N PRO A 154 15.36 13.90 -4.73
CA PRO A 154 16.54 13.87 -3.85
C PRO A 154 16.96 15.24 -3.30
N GLU A 155 16.48 16.34 -3.88
CA GLU A 155 16.70 17.69 -3.35
C GLU A 155 15.89 17.95 -2.07
N ASN A 156 14.87 17.15 -1.78
CA ASN A 156 14.07 17.25 -0.56
C ASN A 156 14.73 16.49 0.60
N THR A 157 14.79 17.12 1.78
CA THR A 157 15.48 16.56 2.96
C THR A 157 14.97 15.21 3.45
N ILE A 158 13.69 14.90 3.19
CA ILE A 158 13.04 13.67 3.64
C ILE A 158 12.72 12.72 2.48
N SER A 159 13.42 12.86 1.36
CA SER A 159 13.15 12.08 0.16
C SER A 159 13.42 10.58 0.36
N VAL A 160 12.66 9.74 -0.32
CA VAL A 160 12.91 8.31 -0.46
C VAL A 160 13.09 7.93 -1.93
N PRO A 161 13.93 6.94 -2.28
CA PRO A 161 14.17 6.61 -3.69
C PRO A 161 12.91 6.17 -4.43
N ARG A 162 12.06 5.38 -3.76
CA ARG A 162 10.77 4.90 -4.26
C ARG A 162 9.75 4.93 -3.12
N LEU A 163 8.48 5.13 -3.47
CA LEU A 163 7.38 5.17 -2.50
C LEU A 163 6.15 4.45 -3.05
N LEU A 164 5.57 3.55 -2.26
CA LEU A 164 4.19 3.06 -2.42
C LEU A 164 3.30 3.82 -1.44
N TYR A 165 2.22 4.41 -1.95
CA TYR A 165 1.32 5.25 -1.17
C TYR A 165 -0.09 5.29 -1.76
N LEU A 166 -1.05 5.81 -1.00
CA LEU A 166 -2.43 6.03 -1.44
C LEU A 166 -3.00 7.32 -0.84
N GLN A 167 -4.07 7.82 -1.45
CA GLN A 167 -4.88 8.89 -0.86
C GLN A 167 -6.03 8.30 -0.03
N VAL A 168 -6.12 8.74 1.22
CA VAL A 168 -7.23 8.43 2.13
C VAL A 168 -8.36 9.41 1.87
N ASP A 169 -9.57 8.88 1.66
CA ASP A 169 -10.80 9.64 1.51
C ASP A 169 -11.18 10.28 2.84
N LEU A 170 -11.15 11.62 2.84
CA LEU A 170 -11.56 12.44 3.97
C LEU A 170 -12.14 13.74 3.43
N ASP A 171 -13.43 13.98 3.70
CA ASP A 171 -14.03 15.28 3.54
C ASP A 171 -13.59 16.20 4.68
N ILE A 172 -12.56 17.00 4.39
CA ILE A 172 -11.95 17.91 5.37
C ILE A 172 -12.93 18.97 5.83
N ASP A 173 -13.72 19.55 4.92
CA ASP A 173 -14.62 20.65 5.27
C ASP A 173 -15.79 20.15 6.11
N ALA A 174 -16.36 18.98 5.75
CA ALA A 174 -17.37 18.33 6.59
C ALA A 174 -16.81 17.93 7.96
N PHE A 175 -15.56 17.46 8.04
CA PHE A 175 -14.92 17.17 9.31
C PHE A 175 -14.76 18.43 10.18
N LEU A 176 -14.22 19.51 9.62
CA LEU A 176 -14.01 20.76 10.35
C LEU A 176 -15.33 21.34 10.87
N PHE A 177 -16.36 21.36 10.02
CA PHE A 177 -17.69 21.83 10.39
C PHE A 177 -18.29 21.01 11.55
N LYS A 178 -18.28 19.67 11.44
CA LYS A 178 -18.79 18.80 12.51
C LYS A 178 -18.01 18.95 13.81
N PHE A 179 -16.69 19.09 13.73
CA PHE A 179 -15.83 19.24 14.89
C PHE A 179 -16.07 20.58 15.62
N GLU A 180 -16.35 21.66 14.89
CA GLU A 180 -16.71 22.95 15.48
C GLU A 180 -18.00 22.85 16.31
N THR A 181 -19.00 22.14 15.79
CA THR A 181 -20.29 21.94 16.49
C THR A 181 -20.24 20.89 17.60
N ASN A 182 -19.28 19.95 17.54
CA ASN A 182 -19.11 18.87 18.51
C ASN A 182 -17.62 18.53 18.72
N PRO A 183 -16.95 19.20 19.68
CA PRO A 183 -15.52 18.96 19.96
C PRO A 183 -15.18 17.57 20.52
N LEU A 184 -16.19 16.75 20.87
CA LEU A 184 -16.02 15.38 21.36
C LEU A 184 -16.20 14.33 20.26
N LEU A 185 -16.34 14.75 19.00
CA LEU A 185 -16.41 13.85 17.85
C LEU A 185 -15.18 12.93 17.78
N PRO A 186 -15.36 11.62 17.54
CA PRO A 186 -14.25 10.71 17.29
C PRO A 186 -13.45 11.15 16.06
N SER A 187 -12.15 10.84 16.05
CA SER A 187 -11.32 11.13 14.88
C SER A 187 -11.83 10.42 13.63
N PRO A 188 -11.86 11.08 12.47
CA PRO A 188 -12.16 10.43 11.20
C PRO A 188 -10.99 9.54 10.73
N LEU A 189 -9.82 9.65 11.36
CA LEU A 189 -8.63 8.85 11.09
C LEU A 189 -8.19 8.13 12.37
N GLU A 190 -8.03 6.82 12.29
CA GLU A 190 -7.56 6.03 13.43
C GLU A 190 -6.13 6.40 13.84
N GLY A 191 -5.87 6.39 15.14
CA GLY A 191 -4.55 6.74 15.69
C GLY A 191 -4.25 8.25 15.67
N VAL A 192 -5.13 9.08 15.09
CA VAL A 192 -4.98 10.54 15.07
C VAL A 192 -5.96 11.16 16.06
N HIS A 193 -5.50 12.11 16.87
CA HIS A 193 -6.40 12.87 17.74
C HIS A 193 -7.16 13.93 16.92
N PRO A 194 -8.49 14.07 17.04
CA PRO A 194 -9.28 14.95 16.17
C PRO A 194 -8.88 16.43 16.27
N SER A 195 -8.60 16.95 17.47
CA SER A 195 -8.07 18.31 17.64
C SER A 195 -6.71 18.52 16.94
N LYS A 196 -5.82 17.51 16.97
CA LYS A 196 -4.50 17.60 16.30
C LYS A 196 -4.65 17.58 14.78
N LEU A 197 -5.59 16.77 14.27
CA LEU A 197 -5.94 16.75 12.85
C LEU A 197 -6.46 18.11 12.39
N ARG A 198 -7.44 18.68 13.11
CA ARG A 198 -7.95 20.03 12.84
C ARG A 198 -6.81 21.06 12.84
N ASP A 199 -5.98 21.09 13.88
CA ASP A 199 -4.89 22.07 13.99
C ASP A 199 -3.89 21.93 12.83
N ALA A 200 -3.57 20.69 12.42
CA ALA A 200 -2.68 20.42 11.29
C ALA A 200 -3.29 20.88 9.95
N ILE A 201 -4.59 20.64 9.73
CA ILE A 201 -5.32 21.11 8.53
C ILE A 201 -5.30 22.64 8.46
N LEU A 202 -5.65 23.32 9.57
CA LEU A 202 -5.71 24.78 9.62
C LEU A 202 -4.32 25.42 9.47
N ASP A 203 -3.28 24.82 10.08
CA ASP A 203 -1.89 25.26 9.90
C ASP A 203 -1.45 25.15 8.44
N LEU A 204 -1.77 24.03 7.79
CA LEU A 204 -1.40 23.80 6.39
C LEU A 204 -2.15 24.76 5.46
N ARG A 205 -3.47 24.95 5.65
CA ARG A 205 -4.25 25.93 4.87
C ARG A 205 -3.71 27.36 5.01
N ARG A 206 -3.27 27.77 6.21
CA ARG A 206 -2.77 29.12 6.49
C ARG A 206 -1.41 29.43 5.84
N ARG A 207 -0.53 28.43 5.72
CA ARG A 207 0.85 28.64 5.23
C ARG A 207 0.97 28.34 3.74
N ASN A 208 1.19 29.36 2.93
CA ASN A 208 1.36 29.20 1.47
C ASN A 208 2.67 28.50 1.08
N ASN A 209 3.72 28.64 1.89
CA ASN A 209 5.04 28.05 1.64
C ASN A 209 5.21 26.64 2.25
N LYS A 210 4.13 26.05 2.78
CA LYS A 210 4.16 24.72 3.37
C LYS A 210 3.16 23.83 2.65
N PHE A 211 3.68 22.75 2.08
CA PHE A 211 2.90 21.82 1.26
C PHE A 211 2.58 20.52 1.97
N ILE A 212 3.35 20.15 3.00
CA ILE A 212 3.20 18.88 3.71
C ILE A 212 3.21 19.02 5.23
N LYS A 213 2.56 18.09 5.91
CA LYS A 213 2.59 17.93 7.37
C LYS A 213 2.30 16.47 7.75
N GLY A 214 3.30 15.77 8.29
CA GLY A 214 3.08 14.45 8.91
C GLY A 214 2.12 14.55 10.10
N ILE A 215 1.19 13.59 10.19
CA ILE A 215 0.17 13.53 11.25
C ILE A 215 0.30 12.30 12.16
N THR A 216 1.02 11.26 11.75
CA THR A 216 1.37 10.08 12.57
C THR A 216 2.86 9.74 12.41
N LEU A 217 3.38 8.83 13.25
CA LEU A 217 4.77 8.35 13.19
C LEU A 217 4.90 6.87 12.83
N ASP A 218 3.84 6.08 13.01
CA ASP A 218 3.87 4.61 12.88
C ASP A 218 2.62 4.03 12.20
N THR A 219 1.65 4.88 11.85
CA THR A 219 0.34 4.46 11.37
C THR A 219 0.15 5.01 9.96
N ALA A 220 0.23 4.14 8.95
CA ALA A 220 -0.10 4.50 7.57
C ALA A 220 -1.58 4.23 7.26
N PHE A 221 -1.94 2.96 7.22
CA PHE A 221 -3.29 2.50 6.86
C PHE A 221 -3.56 1.16 7.53
N THR A 222 -3.19 1.03 8.81
CA THR A 222 -3.10 -0.29 9.47
C THR A 222 -4.46 -0.92 9.72
N LYS A 223 -5.47 -0.09 10.03
CA LYS A 223 -6.80 -0.53 10.46
C LYS A 223 -7.98 0.14 9.74
N GLU A 224 -7.69 1.14 8.90
CA GLU A 224 -8.71 1.85 8.14
C GLU A 224 -9.42 0.98 7.10
N SER A 225 -10.74 0.98 6.97
CA SER A 225 -11.37 0.17 5.91
C SER A 225 -10.80 0.51 4.51
N TYR A 226 -10.61 -0.49 3.63
CA TYR A 226 -10.25 -0.25 2.23
C TYR A 226 -11.26 0.65 1.50
N ARG A 227 -12.48 0.80 2.05
CA ARG A 227 -13.51 1.76 1.58
C ARG A 227 -13.06 3.22 1.66
N LYS A 228 -12.04 3.54 2.48
CA LYS A 228 -11.46 4.89 2.57
C LYS A 228 -10.39 5.15 1.50
N ILE A 229 -10.17 4.27 0.53
CA ILE A 229 -9.23 4.54 -0.57
C ILE A 229 -9.94 5.41 -1.61
N ARG A 230 -9.43 6.62 -1.86
CA ARG A 230 -10.08 7.57 -2.79
C ARG A 230 -9.93 7.18 -4.26
N HIS A 231 -8.73 6.75 -4.66
CA HIS A 231 -8.37 6.53 -6.07
C HIS A 231 -7.78 5.15 -6.31
N GLY A 232 -6.87 4.72 -5.44
CA GLY A 232 -6.03 3.56 -5.66
C GLY A 232 -4.66 3.77 -5.02
N PHE A 233 -3.72 2.93 -5.42
CA PHE A 233 -2.35 2.95 -4.94
C PHE A 233 -1.42 3.47 -6.04
N MET A 234 -0.39 4.21 -5.65
CA MET A 234 0.64 4.68 -6.56
C MET A 234 2.00 4.18 -6.06
N VAL A 235 2.79 3.62 -6.98
CA VAL A 235 4.23 3.43 -6.80
C VAL A 235 4.93 4.49 -7.64
N ALA A 236 5.84 5.24 -7.03
CA ALA A 236 6.58 6.29 -7.73
C ALA A 236 8.08 6.26 -7.38
N ASP A 237 8.90 6.62 -8.36
CA ASP A 237 10.25 7.13 -8.18
C ASP A 237 10.36 8.50 -8.90
N GLN A 238 11.57 8.97 -9.22
CA GLN A 238 11.75 10.25 -9.93
C GLN A 238 11.43 10.18 -11.42
N GLU A 239 11.48 9.00 -12.01
CA GLU A 239 11.38 8.80 -13.46
C GLU A 239 10.06 8.12 -13.84
N LYS A 240 9.61 7.16 -13.03
CA LYS A 240 8.50 6.27 -13.32
C LYS A 240 7.43 6.37 -12.23
N GLN A 241 6.19 6.17 -12.67
CA GLN A 241 5.04 6.00 -11.81
C GLN A 241 4.18 4.84 -12.33
N LYS A 242 3.63 4.05 -11.42
CA LYS A 242 2.69 2.99 -11.72
C LYS A 242 1.50 3.05 -10.77
N PHE A 243 0.31 3.14 -11.35
CA PHE A 243 -0.93 3.29 -10.63
C PHE A 243 -1.74 1.99 -10.64
N PHE A 244 -2.31 1.66 -9.50
CA PHE A 244 -3.18 0.52 -9.29
C PHE A 244 -4.55 1.05 -8.83
N PRO A 245 -5.50 1.27 -9.76
CA PRO A 245 -6.80 1.84 -9.45
C PRO A 245 -7.59 0.95 -8.49
N MET A 246 -8.26 1.59 -7.53
CA MET A 246 -9.27 0.92 -6.72
C MET A 246 -10.60 0.95 -7.49
N PRO A 247 -11.23 -0.20 -7.79
CA PRO A 247 -12.56 -0.21 -8.38
C PRO A 247 -13.60 0.42 -7.46
N SER A 248 -14.75 0.76 -8.02
CA SER A 248 -15.87 1.26 -7.20
C SER A 248 -16.35 0.16 -6.23
N MET A 249 -16.95 0.58 -5.11
CA MET A 249 -17.48 -0.38 -4.14
C MET A 249 -18.54 -1.30 -4.75
N ASP A 250 -19.37 -0.78 -5.66
CA ASP A 250 -20.39 -1.55 -6.38
C ASP A 250 -19.76 -2.61 -7.30
N GLU A 251 -18.64 -2.30 -7.95
CA GLU A 251 -17.90 -3.26 -8.78
C GLU A 251 -17.25 -4.36 -7.93
N ILE A 252 -16.66 -4.01 -6.78
CA ILE A 252 -16.09 -5.00 -5.86
C ILE A 252 -17.19 -5.90 -5.30
N GLU A 253 -18.32 -5.33 -4.86
CA GLU A 253 -19.46 -6.08 -4.35
C GLU A 253 -20.01 -7.08 -5.39
N LYS A 254 -20.10 -6.64 -6.64
CA LYS A 254 -20.57 -7.47 -7.76
C LYS A 254 -19.59 -8.59 -8.14
N ASN A 255 -18.30 -8.29 -8.17
CA ASN A 255 -17.28 -9.21 -8.69
C ASN A 255 -16.73 -10.16 -7.61
N ASP A 256 -16.66 -9.72 -6.36
CA ASP A 256 -16.20 -10.51 -5.22
C ASP A 256 -16.89 -10.08 -3.92
N TYR A 257 -18.13 -10.54 -3.75
CA TYR A 257 -18.94 -10.27 -2.55
C TYR A 257 -18.27 -10.75 -1.25
N ARG A 258 -17.47 -11.82 -1.31
CA ARG A 258 -16.79 -12.35 -0.12
C ARG A 258 -15.72 -11.38 0.35
N PHE A 259 -14.89 -10.88 -0.57
CA PHE A 259 -13.92 -9.83 -0.28
C PHE A 259 -14.61 -8.55 0.18
N TYR A 260 -15.65 -8.08 -0.51
CA TYR A 260 -16.38 -6.86 -0.17
C TYR A 260 -16.88 -6.83 1.29
N ARG A 261 -17.38 -7.98 1.77
CA ARG A 261 -17.85 -8.14 3.15
C ARG A 261 -16.75 -8.05 4.20
N GLY A 262 -15.51 -8.39 3.84
CA GLY A 262 -14.36 -8.36 4.74
C GLY A 262 -13.63 -7.02 4.79
N MET A 263 -13.93 -6.10 3.86
CA MET A 263 -13.34 -4.75 3.80
C MET A 263 -13.72 -3.88 4.99
#